data_AF-A0A9J7AYH7-F1
#
_entry.id   AF-A0A9J7AYH7-F1
#
_cell.length_a   1.000
_cell.length_b   1.000
_cell.length_c   1.000
_cell.angle_alpha   90.00
_cell.angle_beta   90.00
_cell.angle_gamma   90.00
#
_symmetry.space_group_name_H-M   'P 1'
#
loop_
_entity.id
_entity.type
_entity.pdbx_description
1 polymer ?
#
loop_
_entity_poly.entity_id
_entity_poly.type
_entity_poly.pdbx_seq_one_letter_code
_entity_poly.pdbx_strand_id
1 'polypeptide(L)'
;MFGFGKEKTAEEEAEQRRIEAMKVSIESALLQMKKQAEAGLTDRCEAGAKRLNEALKNPKLPKEYAKQARDGVDRLLLHAFMKATALASKEAIDAGKSDDLEKRTAKIKEAREKLSGAMKYKAPQDFKQQCERMLEVAMMSGGVKAKGPTKAKPLDTAPKVENKAKPVDTAPPTPNKAKQPAKDKKRGVKPLHDYEKPVGV
;
A
#
# COMPACT_ATOMS: atom_id res chain seq x y z
N MET A 1 -64.78 -35.55 23.04
CA MET A 1 -63.46 -35.54 22.38
C MET A 1 -63.13 -34.10 22.00
N PHE A 2 -62.11 -33.50 22.61
CA PHE A 2 -61.67 -32.14 22.27
C PHE A 2 -60.48 -32.23 21.30
N GLY A 3 -60.60 -31.63 20.12
CA GLY A 3 -59.57 -31.69 19.09
C GLY A 3 -58.53 -30.59 19.27
N PHE A 4 -57.27 -30.97 19.53
CA PHE A 4 -56.13 -30.06 19.43
C PHE A 4 -55.85 -29.71 17.96
N GLY A 5 -56.54 -28.70 17.44
CA GLY A 5 -56.45 -28.24 16.06
C GLY A 5 -55.84 -26.84 15.92
N LYS A 6 -54.61 -26.78 15.39
CA LYS A 6 -53.98 -25.59 14.78
C LYS A 6 -53.75 -24.33 15.66
N GLU A 7 -52.78 -24.41 16.58
CA GLU A 7 -52.06 -23.20 17.06
C GLU A 7 -50.62 -23.10 16.54
N LYS A 8 -50.05 -24.19 16.00
CA LYS A 8 -48.64 -24.27 15.60
C LYS A 8 -48.19 -23.25 14.53
N THR A 9 -49.08 -22.80 13.65
CA THR A 9 -48.70 -22.05 12.45
C THR A 9 -48.17 -20.64 12.74
N ALA A 10 -48.73 -19.93 13.72
CA ALA A 10 -48.31 -18.56 14.02
C ALA A 10 -46.94 -18.50 14.73
N GLU A 11 -46.68 -19.44 15.65
CA GLU A 11 -45.40 -19.54 16.34
C GLU A 11 -44.29 -20.05 15.41
N GLU A 12 -44.57 -21.07 14.58
CA GLU A 12 -43.60 -21.61 13.61
C GLU A 12 -43.21 -20.56 12.56
N GLU A 13 -44.16 -19.75 12.04
CA GLU A 13 -43.83 -18.61 11.16
C GLU A 13 -43.00 -17.54 11.88
N ALA A 14 -43.31 -17.21 13.13
CA ALA A 14 -42.55 -16.23 13.90
C ALA A 14 -41.11 -16.71 14.19
N GLU A 15 -40.92 -18.00 14.47
CA GLU A 15 -39.61 -18.64 14.61
C GLU A 15 -38.82 -18.60 13.30
N GLN A 16 -39.45 -18.91 12.16
CA GLN A 16 -38.81 -18.86 10.84
C GLN A 16 -38.34 -17.44 10.49
N ARG A 17 -39.20 -16.43 10.66
CA ARG A 17 -38.85 -15.01 10.44
C ARG A 17 -37.68 -14.55 11.34
N ARG A 18 -37.60 -15.03 12.58
CA ARG A 18 -36.46 -14.78 13.48
C ARG A 18 -35.17 -15.42 12.96
N ILE A 19 -35.24 -16.66 12.45
CA ILE A 19 -34.09 -17.36 11.86
C ILE A 19 -33.62 -16.63 10.59
N GLU A 20 -34.52 -16.17 9.74
CA GLU A 20 -34.19 -15.39 8.53
C GLU A 20 -33.56 -14.04 8.87
N ALA A 21 -34.11 -13.29 9.83
CA ALA A 21 -33.51 -12.05 10.31
C ALA A 21 -32.08 -12.27 10.84
N MET A 22 -31.82 -13.39 11.54
CA MET A 22 -30.48 -13.77 11.98
C MET A 22 -29.53 -14.08 10.80
N LYS A 23 -30.00 -14.79 9.76
CA LYS A 23 -29.20 -15.04 8.54
C LYS A 23 -28.82 -13.73 7.84
N VAL A 24 -29.78 -12.83 7.61
CA VAL A 24 -29.53 -11.51 6.98
C VAL A 24 -28.54 -10.68 7.81
N SER A 25 -28.63 -10.74 9.15
CA SER A 25 -27.66 -10.08 10.03
C SER A 25 -26.24 -10.67 9.90
N ILE A 26 -26.12 -12.00 9.82
CA ILE A 26 -24.85 -12.71 9.64
C ILE A 26 -24.24 -12.38 8.27
N GLU A 27 -25.05 -12.37 7.21
CA GLU A 27 -24.62 -12.02 5.84
C GLU A 27 -24.16 -10.56 5.74
N SER A 28 -24.88 -9.62 6.36
CA SER A 28 -24.46 -8.22 6.46
C SER A 28 -23.11 -8.07 7.17
N ALA A 29 -22.91 -8.79 8.29
CA ALA A 29 -21.65 -8.79 9.01
C ALA A 29 -20.50 -9.45 8.22
N LEU A 30 -20.77 -10.52 7.47
CA LEU A 30 -19.80 -11.14 6.54
C LEU A 30 -19.40 -10.17 5.41
N LEU A 31 -20.36 -9.42 4.85
CA LEU A 31 -20.06 -8.38 3.84
C LEU A 31 -19.23 -7.23 4.39
N GLN A 32 -19.47 -6.80 5.64
CA GLN A 32 -18.63 -5.81 6.32
C GLN A 32 -17.22 -6.34 6.58
N MET A 33 -17.11 -7.60 7.04
CA MET A 33 -15.83 -8.27 7.26
C MET A 33 -15.05 -8.45 5.96
N LYS A 34 -15.73 -8.73 4.83
CA LYS A 34 -15.10 -8.80 3.50
C LYS A 34 -14.45 -7.47 3.11
N LYS A 35 -15.14 -6.34 3.28
CA LYS A 35 -14.56 -5.00 3.03
C LYS A 35 -13.32 -4.73 3.90
N GLN A 36 -13.33 -5.19 5.15
CA GLN A 36 -12.17 -5.08 6.05
C GLN A 36 -11.01 -5.98 5.61
N ALA A 37 -11.30 -7.18 5.11
CA ALA A 37 -10.31 -8.11 4.59
C ALA A 37 -9.66 -7.61 3.28
N GLU A 38 -10.43 -7.00 2.38
CA GLU A 38 -9.93 -6.34 1.16
C GLU A 38 -9.00 -5.16 1.48
N ALA A 39 -9.24 -4.47 2.59
CA ALA A 39 -8.37 -3.42 3.13
C ALA A 39 -7.19 -3.94 3.98
N GLY A 40 -7.07 -5.26 4.22
CA GLY A 40 -6.01 -5.83 5.05
C GLY A 40 -6.13 -5.53 6.56
N LEU A 41 -7.29 -5.10 7.04
CA LEU A 41 -7.52 -4.69 8.44
C LEU A 41 -7.73 -5.92 9.36
N THR A 42 -6.67 -6.70 9.52
CA THR A 42 -6.64 -7.96 10.28
C THR A 42 -7.27 -7.87 11.67
N ASP A 43 -6.93 -6.86 12.48
CA ASP A 43 -7.44 -6.74 13.85
C ASP A 43 -8.97 -6.51 13.89
N ARG A 44 -9.51 -5.79 12.89
CA ARG A 44 -10.97 -5.62 12.73
C ARG A 44 -11.64 -6.91 12.25
N CYS A 45 -10.98 -7.64 11.34
CA CYS A 45 -11.44 -8.95 10.89
C CYS A 45 -11.48 -9.97 12.03
N GLU A 46 -10.48 -9.99 12.92
CA GLU A 46 -10.50 -10.85 14.12
C GLU A 46 -11.64 -10.48 15.08
N ALA A 47 -11.86 -9.18 15.33
CA ALA A 47 -12.97 -8.72 16.17
C ALA A 47 -14.33 -9.08 15.56
N GLY A 48 -14.50 -8.92 14.24
CA GLY A 48 -15.68 -9.34 13.50
C GLY A 48 -15.89 -10.86 13.54
N ALA A 49 -14.83 -11.64 13.34
CA ALA A 49 -14.85 -13.09 13.40
C ALA A 49 -15.24 -13.63 14.77
N LYS A 50 -14.76 -13.02 15.87
CA LYS A 50 -15.16 -13.40 17.24
C LYS A 50 -16.68 -13.23 17.44
N ARG A 51 -17.22 -12.05 17.09
CA ARG A 51 -18.66 -11.74 17.16
C ARG A 51 -19.51 -12.66 16.28
N LEU A 52 -19.07 -12.92 15.04
CA LEU A 52 -19.73 -13.84 14.12
C LEU A 52 -19.73 -15.28 14.68
N ASN A 53 -18.59 -15.76 15.19
CA ASN A 53 -18.50 -17.09 15.79
C ASN A 53 -19.36 -17.25 17.05
N GLU A 54 -19.62 -16.18 17.80
CA GLU A 54 -20.59 -16.18 18.90
C GLU A 54 -22.04 -16.27 18.39
N ALA A 55 -22.43 -15.45 17.41
CA ALA A 55 -23.75 -15.54 16.78
C ALA A 55 -24.01 -16.93 16.16
N LEU A 56 -22.98 -17.53 15.55
CA LEU A 56 -23.02 -18.85 14.93
C LEU A 56 -23.04 -20.02 15.94
N LYS A 57 -23.06 -19.77 17.26
CA LYS A 57 -23.36 -20.80 18.28
C LYS A 57 -24.85 -20.98 18.55
N ASN A 58 -25.72 -20.13 17.98
CA ASN A 58 -27.16 -20.19 18.23
C ASN A 58 -27.76 -21.55 17.76
N PRO A 59 -28.39 -22.34 18.65
CA PRO A 59 -28.92 -23.66 18.31
C PRO A 59 -30.12 -23.62 17.36
N LYS A 60 -30.76 -22.45 17.16
CA LYS A 60 -31.85 -22.26 16.19
C LYS A 60 -31.37 -22.08 14.75
N LEU A 61 -30.07 -21.91 14.51
CA LEU A 61 -29.53 -21.83 13.15
C LEU A 61 -29.38 -23.22 12.52
N PRO A 62 -29.72 -23.40 11.23
CA PRO A 62 -29.44 -24.65 10.52
C PRO A 62 -27.95 -25.00 10.56
N LYS A 63 -27.62 -26.25 10.94
CA LYS A 63 -26.22 -26.69 11.15
C LYS A 63 -25.35 -26.48 9.90
N GLU A 64 -25.87 -26.78 8.72
CA GLU A 64 -25.15 -26.57 7.45
C GLU A 64 -24.89 -25.09 7.18
N TYR A 65 -25.85 -24.20 7.43
CA TYR A 65 -25.65 -22.76 7.30
C TYR A 65 -24.60 -22.26 8.31
N ALA A 66 -24.67 -22.71 9.56
CA ALA A 66 -23.71 -22.32 10.57
C ALA A 66 -22.28 -22.78 10.23
N LYS A 67 -22.13 -23.97 9.63
CA LYS A 67 -20.85 -24.47 9.11
C LYS A 67 -20.34 -23.64 7.94
N GLN A 68 -21.16 -23.41 6.91
CA GLN A 68 -20.81 -22.59 5.75
C GLN A 68 -20.40 -21.17 6.13
N ALA A 69 -21.09 -20.55 7.10
CA ALA A 69 -20.75 -19.23 7.60
C ALA A 69 -19.42 -19.21 8.35
N ARG A 70 -19.09 -20.24 9.16
CA ARG A 70 -17.76 -20.37 9.80
C ARG A 70 -16.64 -20.56 8.77
N ASP A 71 -16.84 -21.43 7.79
CA ASP A 71 -15.90 -21.61 6.67
C ASP A 71 -15.70 -20.29 5.89
N GLY A 72 -16.75 -19.48 5.77
CA GLY A 72 -16.70 -18.13 5.22
C GLY A 72 -15.87 -17.15 6.07
N VAL A 73 -16.06 -17.13 7.39
CA VAL A 73 -15.26 -16.33 8.35
C VAL A 73 -13.78 -16.67 8.24
N ASP A 74 -13.43 -17.96 8.23
CA ASP A 74 -12.02 -18.41 8.15
C ASP A 74 -11.37 -18.02 6.81
N ARG A 75 -12.10 -18.14 5.69
CA ARG A 75 -11.63 -17.67 4.36
C ARG A 75 -11.41 -16.15 4.34
N LEU A 76 -12.28 -15.37 4.98
CA LEU A 76 -12.13 -13.92 5.06
C LEU A 76 -10.96 -13.51 5.96
N LEU A 77 -10.71 -14.22 7.07
CA LEU A 77 -9.52 -14.03 7.89
C LEU A 77 -8.24 -14.33 7.10
N LEU A 78 -8.18 -15.49 6.43
CA LEU A 78 -7.06 -15.85 5.57
C LEU A 78 -6.77 -14.75 4.53
N HIS A 79 -7.80 -14.29 3.82
CA HIS A 79 -7.67 -13.21 2.84
C HIS A 79 -7.16 -11.90 3.48
N ALA A 80 -7.66 -11.53 4.66
CA ALA A 80 -7.21 -10.36 5.40
C ALA A 80 -5.71 -10.44 5.75
N PHE A 81 -5.25 -11.59 6.27
CA PHE A 81 -3.84 -11.81 6.61
C PHE A 81 -2.96 -11.82 5.36
N MET A 82 -3.36 -12.51 4.28
CA MET A 82 -2.61 -12.51 3.02
C MET A 82 -2.48 -11.09 2.45
N LYS A 83 -3.56 -10.30 2.48
CA LYS A 83 -3.57 -8.90 2.02
C LYS A 83 -2.70 -8.00 2.89
N ALA A 84 -2.78 -8.14 4.21
CA ALA A 84 -1.96 -7.38 5.16
C ALA A 84 -0.47 -7.66 4.98
N THR A 85 -0.09 -8.94 4.86
CA THR A 85 1.30 -9.34 4.59
C THR A 85 1.80 -8.74 3.27
N ALA A 86 1.01 -8.81 2.19
CA ALA A 86 1.40 -8.23 0.90
C ALA A 86 1.57 -6.70 0.96
N LEU A 87 0.72 -5.99 1.70
CA LEU A 87 0.84 -4.55 1.93
C LEU A 87 2.10 -4.21 2.74
N ALA A 88 2.31 -4.85 3.88
CA ALA A 88 3.49 -4.64 4.72
C ALA A 88 4.81 -4.99 4.00
N SER A 89 4.84 -6.07 3.19
CA SER A 89 5.99 -6.42 2.35
C SER A 89 6.26 -5.36 1.27
N LYS A 90 5.22 -4.79 0.64
CA LYS A 90 5.38 -3.69 -0.32
C LYS A 90 5.92 -2.43 0.37
N GLU A 91 5.36 -2.06 1.52
CA GLU A 91 5.80 -0.91 2.32
C GLU A 91 7.26 -1.07 2.79
N ALA A 92 7.69 -2.29 3.13
CA ALA A 92 9.09 -2.58 3.43
C ALA A 92 10.03 -2.37 2.23
N ILE A 93 9.62 -2.78 1.02
CA ILE A 93 10.36 -2.53 -0.22
C ILE A 93 10.44 -1.03 -0.52
N ASP A 94 9.33 -0.31 -0.39
CA ASP A 94 9.28 1.13 -0.68
C ASP A 94 10.07 1.95 0.37
N ALA A 95 10.05 1.55 1.64
CA ALA A 95 10.93 2.09 2.68
C ALA A 95 12.43 1.86 2.36
N GLY A 96 12.78 0.66 1.86
CA GLY A 96 14.12 0.36 1.36
C GLY A 96 14.57 1.25 0.20
N LYS A 97 13.70 1.54 -0.77
CA LYS A 97 13.98 2.50 -1.85
C LYS A 97 14.19 3.94 -1.36
N SER A 98 13.53 4.32 -0.26
CA SER A 98 13.70 5.63 0.37
C SER A 98 14.95 5.75 1.26
N ASP A 99 15.70 4.66 1.45
CA ASP A 99 16.82 4.51 2.41
C ASP A 99 16.39 4.69 3.89
N ASP A 100 15.12 4.43 4.20
CA ASP A 100 14.56 4.51 5.56
C ASP A 100 14.69 3.15 6.27
N LEU A 101 15.83 2.98 6.96
CA LEU A 101 16.20 1.73 7.63
C LEU A 101 15.26 1.35 8.78
N GLU A 102 14.74 2.35 9.51
CA GLU A 102 13.86 2.13 10.66
C GLU A 102 12.49 1.65 10.19
N LYS A 103 11.85 2.37 9.26
CA LYS A 103 10.54 1.97 8.70
C LYS A 103 10.65 0.62 7.98
N ARG A 104 11.74 0.38 7.24
CA ARG A 104 11.99 -0.92 6.58
C ARG A 104 12.02 -2.06 7.60
N THR A 105 12.77 -1.90 8.69
CA THR A 105 12.91 -2.94 9.73
C THR A 105 11.59 -3.19 10.45
N ALA A 106 10.86 -2.13 10.80
CA ALA A 106 9.53 -2.24 11.40
C ALA A 106 8.55 -2.99 10.50
N LYS A 107 8.51 -2.64 9.20
CA LYS A 107 7.60 -3.27 8.21
C LYS A 107 7.96 -4.71 7.88
N ILE A 108 9.24 -5.08 7.90
CA ILE A 108 9.67 -6.50 7.80
C ILE A 108 9.17 -7.30 9.00
N LYS A 109 9.23 -6.74 10.22
CA LYS A 109 8.71 -7.39 11.44
C LYS A 109 7.20 -7.58 11.35
N GLU A 110 6.47 -6.52 11.00
CA GLU A 110 5.00 -6.56 10.82
C GLU A 110 4.59 -7.60 9.76
N ALA A 111 5.26 -7.63 8.60
CA ALA A 111 4.98 -8.61 7.55
C ALA A 111 5.19 -10.05 8.00
N ARG A 112 6.24 -10.33 8.80
CA ARG A 112 6.48 -11.67 9.39
C ARG A 112 5.41 -12.06 10.41
N GLU A 113 4.97 -11.13 11.24
CA GLU A 113 3.88 -11.37 12.20
C GLU A 113 2.56 -11.67 11.49
N LYS A 114 2.18 -10.88 10.47
CA LYS A 114 0.97 -11.12 9.68
C LYS A 114 1.08 -12.39 8.82
N LEU A 115 2.27 -12.75 8.33
CA LEU A 115 2.52 -14.03 7.64
C LEU A 115 2.30 -15.23 8.56
N SER A 116 2.79 -15.18 9.80
CA SER A 116 2.50 -16.21 10.82
C SER A 116 0.99 -16.36 11.05
N GLY A 117 0.27 -15.24 11.11
CA GLY A 117 -1.20 -15.21 11.09
C GLY A 117 -1.80 -15.93 9.87
N ALA A 118 -1.34 -15.64 8.66
CA ALA A 118 -1.80 -16.30 7.44
C ALA A 118 -1.61 -17.83 7.49
N MET A 119 -0.44 -18.30 7.97
CA MET A 119 -0.15 -19.74 8.10
C MET A 119 -1.10 -20.43 9.09
N LYS A 120 -1.47 -19.77 10.19
CA LYS A 120 -2.46 -20.29 11.15
C LYS A 120 -3.83 -20.56 10.51
N TYR A 121 -4.23 -19.73 9.54
CA TYR A 121 -5.45 -19.88 8.76
C TYR A 121 -5.26 -20.73 7.47
N LYS A 122 -4.23 -21.59 7.44
CA LYS A 122 -3.94 -22.54 6.35
C LYS A 122 -3.67 -21.86 4.99
N ALA A 123 -2.91 -20.76 4.99
CA ALA A 123 -2.37 -20.20 3.76
C ALA A 123 -1.58 -21.25 2.95
N PRO A 124 -1.63 -21.21 1.60
CA PRO A 124 -0.86 -22.12 0.76
C PRO A 124 0.64 -21.87 0.92
N GLN A 125 1.45 -22.94 0.83
CA GLN A 125 2.90 -22.86 1.01
C GLN A 125 3.58 -21.93 -0.01
N ASP A 126 3.04 -21.84 -1.23
CA ASP A 126 3.55 -20.95 -2.28
C ASP A 126 3.45 -19.47 -1.88
N PHE A 127 2.39 -19.09 -1.16
CA PHE A 127 2.23 -17.73 -0.64
C PHE A 127 3.30 -17.40 0.40
N LYS A 128 3.67 -18.37 1.25
CA LYS A 128 4.78 -18.23 2.19
C LYS A 128 6.09 -17.96 1.45
N GLN A 129 6.45 -18.79 0.48
CA GLN A 129 7.67 -18.63 -0.31
C GLN A 129 7.70 -17.29 -1.07
N GLN A 130 6.56 -16.87 -1.62
CA GLN A 130 6.43 -15.58 -2.29
C GLN A 130 6.65 -14.41 -1.33
N CYS A 131 6.09 -14.46 -0.12
CA CYS A 131 6.29 -13.43 0.90
C CYS A 131 7.73 -13.40 1.42
N GLU A 132 8.35 -14.57 1.65
CA GLU A 132 9.76 -14.67 2.04
C GLU A 132 10.67 -14.03 0.99
N ARG A 133 10.48 -14.35 -0.29
CA ARG A 133 11.19 -13.70 -1.41
C ARG A 133 10.97 -12.18 -1.47
N MET A 134 9.75 -11.71 -1.22
CA MET A 134 9.48 -10.25 -1.17
C MET A 134 10.21 -9.56 0.00
N LEU A 135 10.34 -10.23 1.15
CA LEU A 135 11.09 -9.70 2.30
C LEU A 135 12.60 -9.72 2.08
N GLU A 136 13.13 -10.74 1.41
CA GLU A 136 14.53 -10.76 0.94
C GLU A 136 14.81 -9.58 0.00
N VAL A 137 13.93 -9.34 -0.99
CA VAL A 137 14.02 -8.16 -1.87
C VAL A 137 13.96 -6.86 -1.07
N ALA A 138 13.10 -6.76 -0.05
CA ALA A 138 13.05 -5.58 0.82
C ALA A 138 14.39 -5.36 1.57
N MET A 139 14.99 -6.42 2.12
CA MET A 139 16.27 -6.35 2.83
C MET A 139 17.43 -5.95 1.91
N MET A 140 17.44 -6.45 0.67
CA MET A 140 18.42 -6.08 -0.38
C MET A 140 18.13 -4.73 -1.05
N SER A 141 16.94 -4.14 -0.85
CA SER A 141 16.59 -2.83 -1.40
C SER A 141 17.07 -1.68 -0.51
N GLY A 142 17.92 -0.82 -1.08
CA GLY A 142 18.49 0.38 -0.43
C GLY A 142 20.00 0.50 -0.69
N GLY A 143 20.58 1.66 -0.40
CA GLY A 143 22.03 1.88 -0.45
C GLY A 143 22.62 2.35 -1.79
N VAL A 144 21.79 2.66 -2.79
CA VAL A 144 22.26 3.16 -4.10
C VAL A 144 22.46 4.69 -4.11
N LYS A 145 21.94 5.42 -3.11
CA LYS A 145 22.28 6.84 -2.91
C LYS A 145 23.70 6.97 -2.35
N ALA A 146 24.68 7.00 -3.24
CA ALA A 146 26.04 7.41 -2.91
C ALA A 146 26.00 8.79 -2.22
N LYS A 147 26.46 8.87 -0.96
CA LYS A 147 26.46 10.11 -0.14
C LYS A 147 27.44 11.19 -0.61
N GLY A 148 27.99 11.07 -1.82
CA GLY A 148 28.90 12.03 -2.42
C GLY A 148 29.18 11.71 -3.89
N PRO A 149 29.91 12.59 -4.60
CA PRO A 149 30.31 12.33 -5.98
C PRO A 149 31.14 11.05 -6.03
N THR A 150 30.65 10.03 -6.74
CA THR A 150 31.48 8.87 -7.05
C THR A 150 32.67 9.34 -7.87
N LYS A 151 33.88 8.88 -7.52
CA LYS A 151 35.15 9.21 -8.22
C LYS A 151 35.26 8.53 -9.60
N ALA A 152 34.17 8.53 -10.36
CA ALA A 152 33.97 7.84 -11.63
C ALA A 152 34.05 8.79 -12.84
N LYS A 153 34.77 9.91 -12.68
CA LYS A 153 35.46 10.58 -13.79
C LYS A 153 36.91 10.76 -13.35
N PRO A 154 37.90 10.34 -14.16
CA PRO A 154 39.25 10.86 -14.01
C PRO A 154 39.15 12.38 -14.05
N LEU A 155 39.83 13.05 -13.13
CA LEU A 155 40.06 14.48 -13.27
C LEU A 155 40.92 14.64 -14.53
N ASP A 156 40.34 15.21 -15.59
CA ASP A 156 41.09 15.49 -16.82
C ASP A 156 41.99 16.71 -16.57
N THR A 157 43.04 16.49 -15.78
CA THR A 157 44.09 17.47 -15.47
C THR A 157 45.08 17.59 -16.63
N ALA A 158 44.55 17.71 -17.85
CA ALA A 158 45.28 18.30 -18.95
C ALA A 158 45.40 19.82 -18.65
N PRO A 159 46.61 20.35 -18.36
CA PRO A 159 46.76 21.78 -18.19
C PRO A 159 46.38 22.46 -19.51
N LYS A 160 45.46 23.43 -19.45
CA LYS A 160 45.13 24.27 -20.60
C LYS A 160 46.38 25.07 -20.95
N VAL A 161 47.06 24.66 -22.02
CA VAL A 161 48.21 25.39 -22.57
C VAL A 161 47.72 26.77 -23.00
N GLU A 162 48.22 27.81 -22.34
CA GLU A 162 47.95 29.19 -22.74
C GLU A 162 48.60 29.44 -24.10
N ASN A 163 47.78 29.76 -25.11
CA ASN A 163 48.24 30.09 -26.46
C ASN A 163 49.04 31.40 -26.47
N LYS A 164 50.35 31.31 -26.21
CA LYS A 164 51.32 32.39 -26.46
C LYS A 164 51.66 32.45 -27.96
N ALA A 165 50.80 33.09 -28.75
CA ALA A 165 51.17 33.66 -30.06
C ALA A 165 50.20 34.76 -30.49
N LYS A 166 50.57 36.03 -30.28
CA LYS A 166 50.10 37.14 -31.11
C LYS A 166 51.15 37.43 -32.18
N PRO A 167 50.79 37.51 -33.45
CA PRO A 167 51.40 38.44 -34.40
C PRO A 167 50.53 39.72 -34.51
N VAL A 168 51.17 40.87 -34.75
CA VAL A 168 50.51 42.18 -34.82
C VAL A 168 50.48 42.68 -36.27
N ASP A 169 49.29 43.15 -36.67
CA ASP A 169 48.86 44.01 -37.79
C ASP A 169 49.71 44.24 -39.06
N THR A 170 49.02 44.08 -40.22
CA THR A 170 48.91 45.01 -41.38
C THR A 170 48.15 44.27 -42.52
N ALA A 171 47.19 44.80 -43.28
CA ALA A 171 46.43 46.07 -43.31
C ALA A 171 45.05 45.85 -44.03
N PRO A 172 44.06 46.78 -43.96
CA PRO A 172 42.75 46.69 -44.65
C PRO A 172 42.71 47.52 -45.97
N PRO A 173 41.58 47.77 -46.69
CA PRO A 173 40.17 47.33 -46.53
C PRO A 173 39.49 46.81 -47.83
N THR A 174 38.21 46.38 -47.77
CA THR A 174 37.07 46.78 -48.67
C THR A 174 35.76 46.04 -48.31
N PRO A 175 34.55 46.51 -48.73
CA PRO A 175 33.34 46.37 -47.92
C PRO A 175 32.18 45.54 -48.51
N ASN A 176 31.09 45.46 -47.72
CA ASN A 176 29.71 45.09 -48.08
C ASN A 176 29.37 43.61 -48.43
N LYS A 177 28.71 42.94 -47.48
CA LYS A 177 27.23 42.82 -47.57
C LYS A 177 26.57 42.52 -46.22
N ALA A 178 25.42 43.16 -45.99
CA ALA A 178 24.67 43.07 -44.75
C ALA A 178 23.74 41.85 -44.68
N LYS A 179 23.64 41.24 -43.49
CA LYS A 179 22.37 40.66 -43.00
C LYS A 179 22.35 40.50 -41.46
N GLN A 180 21.82 41.50 -40.78
CA GLN A 180 21.19 41.31 -39.45
C GLN A 180 19.70 40.90 -39.67
N PRO A 181 18.85 40.75 -38.62
CA PRO A 181 18.85 39.60 -37.74
C PRO A 181 17.45 38.95 -37.60
N ALA A 182 17.36 37.71 -37.10
CA ALA A 182 16.09 37.03 -36.85
C ALA A 182 15.77 36.84 -35.36
N LYS A 183 15.40 37.97 -34.74
CA LYS A 183 14.42 38.15 -33.64
C LYS A 183 14.46 37.23 -32.40
N ASP A 184 14.68 37.89 -31.27
CA ASP A 184 14.04 37.67 -29.97
C ASP A 184 12.75 36.83 -29.95
N LYS A 185 12.67 35.97 -28.93
CA LYS A 185 11.48 35.93 -28.07
C LYS A 185 11.84 35.66 -26.60
N LYS A 186 12.34 36.70 -25.93
CA LYS A 186 12.24 36.77 -24.46
C LYS A 186 10.75 36.76 -24.08
N ARG A 187 10.38 35.90 -23.13
CA ARG A 187 9.34 36.23 -22.16
C ARG A 187 9.97 36.20 -20.76
N GLY A 188 10.27 37.39 -20.23
CA GLY A 188 10.05 37.62 -18.80
C GLY A 188 8.55 37.50 -18.49
N VAL A 189 8.08 37.60 -17.26
CA VAL A 189 8.54 38.47 -16.16
C VAL A 189 8.19 37.75 -14.84
N LYS A 190 9.22 37.32 -14.09
CA LYS A 190 9.68 37.85 -12.77
C LYS A 190 8.88 37.35 -11.53
N PRO A 191 9.56 37.17 -10.38
CA PRO A 191 8.94 36.80 -9.10
C PRO A 191 8.35 38.00 -8.34
N LEU A 192 7.40 37.73 -7.45
CA LEU A 192 7.11 38.54 -6.26
C LEU A 192 7.48 37.66 -5.04
N HIS A 193 8.62 37.92 -4.41
CA HIS A 193 8.87 38.89 -3.33
C HIS A 193 8.43 38.42 -1.94
N ASP A 194 9.42 38.27 -1.07
CA ASP A 194 9.28 38.17 0.37
C ASP A 194 8.51 39.37 0.95
N TYR A 195 7.62 39.10 1.92
CA TYR A 195 7.29 40.03 3.01
C TYR A 195 6.96 39.23 4.29
N GLU A 196 7.93 39.25 5.21
CA GLU A 196 7.78 39.53 6.65
C GLU A 196 6.63 38.87 7.47
N LYS A 197 7.05 38.03 8.43
CA LYS A 197 6.49 38.00 9.81
C LYS A 197 7.03 39.22 10.61
N PRO A 198 6.50 39.61 11.80
CA PRO A 198 5.43 39.05 12.64
C PRO A 198 4.15 39.92 12.54
N VAL A 199 3.20 40.11 13.47
CA VAL A 199 2.90 39.79 14.91
C VAL A 199 1.38 39.51 14.99
N GLY A 200 0.74 38.99 16.05
CA GLY A 200 1.11 38.75 17.45
C GLY A 200 0.48 39.75 18.43
N VAL A 201 -0.86 39.69 18.60
CA VAL A 201 -1.64 39.97 19.83
C VAL A 201 -2.86 39.04 19.80
#